data_AF-A0A1M6XY40-F1
#
_entry.id   AF-A0A1M6XY40-F1
#
_cell.length_a   1.000
_cell.length_b   1.000
_cell.length_c   1.000
_cell.angle_alpha   90.00
_cell.angle_beta   90.00
_cell.angle_gamma   90.00
#
_symmetry.space_group_name_H-M   'P 1'
#
loop_
_entity.id
_entity.type
_entity.pdbx_description
1 polymer ?
#
loop_
_entity_poly.entity_id
_entity_poly.type
_entity_poly.pdbx_seq_one_letter_code
_entity_poly.pdbx_strand_id
1 'polypeptide(L)'
;MKPFLILLPALSVAACSPVRVESTTQAPDVDFASYKTYNFLDVTARNEDAFRGSSANVDELKRAVAREMELRGYRRADTPELWVNIGVVTEEKVQTRETNIQWDGPRYIGQRNYHWQSQQVPTGTYREGTATVDVVDAARNQQIW
;
A
#
# COMPACT_ATOMS: atom_id res chain seq x y z
N MET A 1 -54.52 15.30 -5.63
CA MET A 1 -53.14 15.75 -5.95
C MET A 1 -52.21 15.04 -4.98
N LYS A 2 -51.48 14.01 -5.44
CA LYS A 2 -50.61 13.17 -4.60
C LYS A 2 -49.19 13.74 -4.68
N PRO A 3 -48.55 14.17 -3.57
CA PRO A 3 -47.17 14.59 -3.63
C PRO A 3 -46.30 13.36 -3.92
N PHE A 4 -45.67 13.41 -5.08
CA PHE A 4 -44.69 12.46 -5.56
C PHE A 4 -43.50 12.48 -4.59
N LEU A 5 -43.40 11.40 -3.81
CA LEU A 5 -42.32 11.16 -2.86
C LEU A 5 -41.06 10.87 -3.69
N ILE A 6 -40.29 11.93 -4.00
CA ILE A 6 -38.97 11.83 -4.63
C ILE A 6 -38.03 11.20 -3.60
N LEU A 7 -38.02 9.87 -3.57
CA LEU A 7 -36.96 9.09 -2.94
C LEU A 7 -35.77 9.13 -3.89
N LEU A 8 -34.95 10.19 -3.79
CA LEU A 8 -33.66 10.27 -4.45
C LEU A 8 -32.77 9.17 -3.82
N PRO A 9 -32.37 8.10 -4.54
CA PRO A 9 -31.39 7.20 -3.98
C PRO A 9 -30.08 7.97 -3.95
N ALA A 10 -29.61 8.28 -2.75
CA ALA A 10 -28.25 8.74 -2.50
C ALA A 10 -27.30 7.63 -2.95
N LEU A 11 -26.99 7.61 -4.24
CA LEU A 11 -25.99 6.76 -4.86
C LEU A 11 -24.62 7.31 -4.46
N SER A 12 -24.26 7.05 -3.21
CA SER A 12 -22.94 7.33 -2.67
C SER A 12 -21.97 6.43 -3.42
N VAL A 13 -21.30 6.97 -4.44
CA VAL A 13 -20.22 6.28 -5.13
C VAL A 13 -19.05 6.23 -4.15
N ALA A 14 -18.93 5.12 -3.42
CA ALA A 14 -17.75 4.84 -2.62
C ALA A 14 -16.58 4.63 -3.59
N ALA A 15 -15.70 5.63 -3.71
CA ALA A 15 -14.44 5.50 -4.40
C ALA A 15 -13.49 4.63 -3.56
N CYS A 16 -13.68 3.31 -3.61
CA CYS A 16 -12.76 2.37 -2.97
C CYS A 16 -11.52 2.21 -3.85
N SER A 17 -10.39 2.78 -3.42
CA SER A 17 -9.09 2.34 -3.91
C SER A 17 -8.78 0.98 -3.29
N PRO A 18 -8.50 -0.07 -4.09
CA PRO A 18 -8.20 -1.39 -3.52
C PRO A 18 -6.84 -1.34 -2.81
N VAL A 19 -6.83 -1.61 -1.51
CA VAL A 19 -5.62 -2.00 -0.77
C VAL A 19 -5.45 -3.51 -0.96
N ARG A 20 -4.27 -3.94 -1.38
CA ARG A 20 -3.92 -5.36 -1.51
C ARG A 20 -2.92 -5.74 -0.44
N VAL A 21 -3.13 -6.91 0.18
CA VAL A 21 -2.16 -7.52 1.09
C VAL A 21 -1.34 -8.50 0.28
N GLU A 22 -0.07 -8.17 0.04
CA GLU A 22 0.84 -8.99 -0.77
C GLU A 22 1.22 -10.29 -0.06
N SER A 23 1.54 -10.22 1.23
CA SER A 23 1.94 -11.39 2.01
C SER A 23 1.81 -11.14 3.51
N THR A 24 1.48 -12.19 4.27
CA THR A 24 1.61 -12.22 5.73
C THR A 24 2.33 -13.50 6.11
N THR A 25 3.43 -13.36 6.85
CA THR A 25 4.24 -14.49 7.31
C THR A 25 4.27 -14.48 8.83
N GLN A 26 4.34 -15.65 9.44
CA GLN A 26 4.47 -15.78 10.89
C GLN A 26 5.57 -16.79 11.17
N ALA A 27 6.43 -16.48 12.15
CA ALA A 27 7.38 -17.46 12.65
C ALA A 27 6.63 -18.64 13.33
N PRO A 28 7.07 -19.87 13.11
CA PRO A 28 6.49 -21.03 13.79
C PRO A 28 6.76 -20.95 15.30
N ASP A 29 5.85 -21.51 16.09
CA ASP A 29 6.00 -21.71 17.55
C ASP A 29 6.14 -20.42 18.38
N VAL A 30 5.48 -19.33 17.95
CA VAL A 30 5.42 -18.07 18.69
C VAL A 30 4.09 -17.96 19.43
N ASP A 31 4.14 -17.91 20.76
CA ASP A 31 2.99 -17.57 21.59
C ASP A 31 2.84 -16.05 21.74
N PHE A 32 1.99 -15.45 20.92
CA PHE A 32 1.69 -14.01 20.97
C PHE A 32 1.01 -13.58 22.28
N ALA A 33 0.34 -14.49 22.98
CA ALA A 33 -0.34 -14.16 24.24
C ALA A 33 0.66 -13.91 25.39
N SER A 34 1.89 -14.39 25.26
CA SER A 34 2.97 -14.18 26.23
C SER A 34 3.43 -12.73 26.32
N TYR A 35 3.34 -11.98 25.21
CA TYR A 35 3.71 -10.57 25.16
C TYR A 35 2.58 -9.67 25.65
N LYS A 36 2.94 -8.58 26.32
CA LYS A 36 2.00 -7.59 26.87
C LYS A 36 2.34 -6.17 26.44
N THR A 37 3.59 -5.91 26.08
CA THR A 37 4.05 -4.57 25.77
C THR A 37 4.62 -4.44 24.37
N TYR A 38 4.35 -3.31 23.73
CA TYR A 38 4.89 -2.99 22.40
C TYR A 38 5.37 -1.54 22.31
N ASN A 39 6.24 -1.26 21.35
CA ASN A 39 6.53 0.11 20.92
C ASN A 39 6.97 0.11 19.46
N PHE A 40 6.97 1.29 18.84
CA PHE A 40 7.43 1.46 17.46
C PHE A 40 8.94 1.63 17.43
N LEU A 41 9.59 0.94 16.49
CA LEU A 41 10.99 1.19 16.18
C LEU A 41 11.12 2.59 15.55
N ASP A 42 12.11 3.36 16.01
CA ASP A 42 12.24 4.73 15.55
C ASP A 42 12.66 4.77 14.07
N VAL A 43 11.92 5.56 13.29
CA VAL A 43 11.97 5.56 11.81
C VAL A 43 13.23 6.27 11.29
N THR A 44 13.92 7.00 12.16
CA THR A 44 15.14 7.77 11.89
C THR A 44 16.30 6.92 11.34
N ALA A 45 16.22 5.59 11.42
CA ALA A 45 17.24 4.68 10.93
C ALA A 45 17.07 4.22 9.46
N ARG A 46 15.98 4.57 8.75
CA ARG A 46 15.72 4.07 7.38
C ARG A 46 15.45 5.20 6.37
N ASN A 47 16.43 5.42 5.49
CA ASN A 47 16.39 6.18 4.23
C ASN A 47 15.38 7.33 4.16
N GLU A 48 15.74 8.46 4.75
CA GLU A 48 14.99 9.72 4.71
C GLU A 48 14.52 10.11 3.28
N ASP A 49 15.28 9.76 2.23
CA ASP A 49 14.95 10.13 0.85
C ASP A 49 13.72 9.41 0.27
N ALA A 50 13.42 8.18 0.70
CA ALA A 50 12.16 7.49 0.34
C ALA A 50 10.97 8.02 1.16
N PHE A 51 11.25 8.62 2.33
CA PHE A 51 10.25 9.10 3.28
C PHE A 51 9.86 10.57 3.09
N ARG A 52 10.72 11.42 2.49
CA ARG A 52 10.50 12.86 2.32
C ARG A 52 9.18 13.24 1.61
N GLY A 53 8.62 12.34 0.78
CA GLY A 53 7.34 12.57 0.09
C GLY A 53 6.09 12.03 0.79
N SER A 54 6.21 11.22 1.84
CA SER A 54 5.12 10.39 2.39
C SER A 54 4.93 10.52 3.91
N SER A 55 5.54 11.55 4.54
CA SER A 55 5.50 11.76 6.00
C SER A 55 4.08 11.80 6.59
N ALA A 56 3.11 12.35 5.85
CA ALA A 56 1.70 12.38 6.28
C ALA A 56 1.05 10.99 6.40
N ASN A 57 1.55 9.98 5.67
CA ASN A 57 0.96 8.64 5.65
C ASN A 57 1.52 7.72 6.75
N VAL A 58 2.73 7.97 7.24
CA VAL A 58 3.39 7.10 8.24
C VAL A 58 2.74 7.24 9.61
N ASP A 59 2.37 8.46 10.01
CA ASP A 59 1.70 8.67 11.30
C ASP A 59 0.27 8.11 11.30
N GLU A 60 -0.42 8.13 10.15
CA GLU A 60 -1.70 7.45 9.97
C GLU A 60 -1.53 5.93 10.14
N LEU A 61 -0.50 5.34 9.53
CA LEU A 61 -0.17 3.92 9.69
C LEU A 61 0.18 3.58 11.15
N LYS A 62 1.03 4.38 11.81
CA LYS A 62 1.35 4.20 13.23
C LYS A 62 0.09 4.25 14.09
N ARG A 63 -0.83 5.20 13.84
CA ARG A 63 -2.11 5.29 14.55
C ARG A 63 -3.02 4.07 14.30
N ALA A 64 -3.09 3.60 13.06
CA ALA A 64 -3.87 2.41 12.71
C ALA A 64 -3.31 1.16 13.40
N VAL A 65 -1.99 0.96 13.33
CA VAL A 65 -1.32 -0.17 13.99
C VAL A 65 -1.45 -0.08 15.50
N ALA A 66 -1.28 1.10 16.10
CA ALA A 66 -1.45 1.29 17.55
C ALA A 66 -2.85 0.88 18.01
N ARG A 67 -3.89 1.29 17.27
CA ARG A 67 -5.28 0.90 17.53
C ARG A 67 -5.46 -0.62 17.49
N GLU A 68 -4.93 -1.28 16.47
CA GLU A 68 -5.02 -2.75 16.35
C GLU A 68 -4.25 -3.47 17.47
N MET A 69 -3.08 -2.96 17.86
CA MET A 69 -2.31 -3.51 18.98
C MET A 69 -3.05 -3.36 20.32
N GLU A 70 -3.66 -2.20 20.57
CA GLU A 70 -4.48 -1.95 21.75
C GLU A 70 -5.74 -2.82 21.79
N LEU A 71 -6.42 -2.99 20.65
CA LEU A 71 -7.57 -3.89 20.52
C LEU A 71 -7.21 -5.35 20.81
N ARG A 72 -5.97 -5.75 20.52
CA ARG A 72 -5.43 -7.09 20.85
C ARG A 72 -4.94 -7.20 22.31
N GLY A 73 -5.00 -6.12 23.09
CA GLY A 73 -4.66 -6.10 24.51
C GLY A 73 -3.20 -5.78 24.82
N TYR A 74 -2.40 -5.38 23.83
CA TYR A 74 -1.04 -4.90 24.08
C TYR A 74 -1.05 -3.46 24.58
N ARG A 75 -0.09 -3.13 25.44
CA ARG A 75 0.09 -1.77 25.99
C ARG A 75 1.40 -1.17 25.50
N ARG A 76 1.40 0.14 25.22
CA ARG A 76 2.61 0.83 24.83
C ARG A 76 3.55 1.01 26.02
N ALA A 77 4.84 0.74 25.86
CA ALA A 77 5.86 0.92 26.90
C ALA A 77 7.21 1.38 26.31
N ASP A 78 7.99 2.17 27.05
CA ASP A 78 9.30 2.62 26.60
C ASP A 78 10.31 1.48 26.48
N THR A 79 10.19 0.46 27.34
CA THR A 79 10.91 -0.81 27.27
C THR A 79 9.93 -1.92 26.87
N PRO A 80 9.66 -2.10 25.56
CA PRO A 80 8.69 -3.08 25.09
C PRO A 80 9.27 -4.48 24.98
N GLU A 81 8.40 -5.47 24.98
CA GLU A 81 8.75 -6.85 24.60
C GLU A 81 8.65 -7.06 23.08
N LEU A 82 7.84 -6.25 22.40
CA LEU A 82 7.66 -6.27 20.94
C LEU A 82 8.00 -4.92 20.31
N TRP A 83 8.89 -4.94 19.33
CA TRP A 83 9.13 -3.82 18.43
C TRP A 83 8.27 -3.94 17.18
N VAL A 84 7.62 -2.85 16.81
CA VAL A 84 6.87 -2.74 15.55
C VAL A 84 7.65 -1.85 14.59
N ASN A 85 8.10 -2.42 13.49
CA ASN A 85 8.82 -1.72 12.43
C ASN A 85 7.86 -1.46 11.25
N ILE A 86 7.72 -0.20 10.85
CA ILE A 86 6.88 0.19 9.72
C ILE A 86 7.78 0.73 8.61
N GLY A 87 7.84 0.01 7.50
CA GLY A 87 8.50 0.46 6.27
C GLY A 87 7.47 0.99 5.28
N VAL A 88 7.78 2.10 4.60
CA VAL A 88 6.96 2.60 3.49
C VAL A 88 7.89 2.88 2.31
N VAL A 89 7.59 2.27 1.16
CA VAL A 89 8.30 2.50 -0.10
C VAL A 89 7.30 3.03 -1.10
N THR A 90 7.64 4.13 -1.77
CA THR A 90 6.82 4.68 -2.86
C THR A 90 7.63 4.67 -4.15
N GLU A 91 7.12 3.99 -5.16
CA GLU A 91 7.74 3.90 -6.48
C GLU A 91 6.85 4.56 -7.53
N GLU A 92 7.45 5.35 -8.42
CA GLU A 92 6.75 5.89 -9.58
C GLU A 92 6.83 4.89 -10.73
N LYS A 93 5.67 4.37 -11.15
CA LYS A 93 5.54 3.41 -12.26
C LYS A 93 4.94 4.10 -13.47
N VAL A 94 5.47 3.77 -14.65
CA VAL A 94 4.93 4.21 -15.93
C VAL A 94 3.84 3.25 -16.35
N GLN A 95 2.62 3.75 -16.51
CA GLN A 95 1.54 2.98 -17.10
C GLN A 95 1.79 2.88 -18.60
N THR A 96 1.87 1.65 -19.12
CA THR A 96 1.97 1.39 -20.56
C THR A 96 0.66 0.83 -21.08
N ARG A 97 0.35 1.13 -22.35
CA ARG A 97 -0.64 0.40 -23.13
C ARG A 97 0.04 -0.22 -24.34
N GLU A 98 -0.48 -1.35 -24.81
CA GLU A 98 -0.10 -1.86 -26.12
C GLU A 98 -0.81 -1.08 -27.23
N THR A 99 -0.06 -0.73 -28.27
CA THR A 99 -0.64 -0.12 -29.48
C THR A 99 -1.53 -1.11 -30.21
N ASN A 100 -2.70 -0.65 -30.65
CA ASN A 100 -3.63 -1.48 -31.41
C ASN A 100 -3.67 -1.03 -32.88
N ILE A 101 -3.53 -1.96 -33.82
CA ILE A 101 -3.55 -1.66 -35.27
C ILE A 101 -4.83 -0.91 -35.72
N GLN A 102 -5.95 -1.09 -35.01
CA GLN A 102 -7.23 -0.44 -35.32
C GLN A 102 -7.21 1.08 -35.04
N TRP A 103 -6.42 1.53 -34.05
CA TRP A 103 -6.39 2.92 -33.59
C TRP A 103 -5.04 3.60 -33.82
N ASP A 104 -3.96 2.81 -33.77
CA ASP A 104 -2.56 3.24 -33.85
C ASP A 104 -1.86 2.71 -35.12
N GLY A 105 -2.60 2.04 -36.02
CA GLY A 105 -2.06 1.48 -37.26
C GLY A 105 -1.48 2.53 -38.22
N PRO A 106 -0.59 2.12 -39.14
CA PRO A 106 0.05 3.05 -40.05
C PRO A 106 -0.99 3.71 -40.97
N ARG A 107 -0.98 5.04 -41.02
CA ARG A 107 -1.77 5.78 -42.03
C ARG A 107 -1.14 5.53 -43.40
N TYR A 108 -1.95 5.13 -44.37
CA TYR A 108 -1.49 4.77 -45.71
C TYR A 108 -0.80 5.97 -46.39
N ILE A 109 0.51 5.84 -46.66
CA ILE A 109 1.31 6.82 -47.40
C ILE A 109 2.00 6.06 -48.55
N GLY A 110 1.28 5.85 -49.66
CA GLY A 110 1.82 5.39 -50.94
C GLY A 110 2.19 3.91 -51.07
N GLN A 111 2.98 3.59 -52.12
CA GLN A 111 3.33 2.23 -52.58
C GLN A 111 4.53 1.61 -51.84
N ARG A 112 4.58 1.69 -50.51
CA ARG A 112 5.68 1.12 -49.71
C ARG A 112 5.21 -0.06 -48.88
N ASN A 113 6.02 -1.13 -48.82
CA ASN A 113 5.76 -2.29 -47.99
C ASN A 113 5.76 -1.86 -46.51
N TYR A 114 4.59 -1.88 -45.87
CA TYR A 114 4.42 -1.57 -44.46
C TYR A 114 4.52 -2.84 -43.61
N HIS A 115 5.36 -2.78 -42.59
CA HIS A 115 5.44 -3.78 -41.53
C HIS A 115 4.95 -3.14 -40.24
N TRP A 116 3.94 -3.73 -39.60
CA TRP A 116 3.40 -3.27 -38.32
C TRP A 116 3.77 -4.25 -37.21
N GLN A 117 4.19 -3.72 -36.06
CA GLN A 117 4.45 -4.46 -34.84
C GLN A 117 3.85 -3.73 -33.65
N SER A 118 3.29 -4.47 -32.70
CA SER A 118 2.78 -3.90 -31.45
C SER A 118 3.94 -3.34 -30.63
N GLN A 119 3.74 -2.15 -30.06
CA GLN A 119 4.69 -1.48 -29.18
C GLN A 119 3.98 -1.09 -27.88
N GLN A 120 4.74 -1.08 -26.79
CA GLN A 120 4.27 -0.51 -25.53
C GLN A 120 4.48 1.00 -25.55
N VAL A 121 3.40 1.77 -25.41
CA VAL A 121 3.45 3.24 -25.37
C VAL A 121 3.10 3.69 -23.96
N PRO A 122 3.91 4.59 -23.35
CA PRO A 122 3.60 5.15 -22.04
C PRO A 122 2.37 6.05 -22.13
N THR A 123 1.37 5.80 -21.28
CA THR A 123 0.11 6.57 -21.24
C THR A 123 0.00 7.49 -20.03
N GLY A 124 0.87 7.32 -19.04
CA GLY A 124 0.90 8.15 -17.83
C GLY A 124 1.85 7.59 -16.78
N THR A 125 1.98 8.28 -15.66
CA THR A 125 2.68 7.77 -14.48
C THR A 125 1.73 7.68 -13.29
N TYR A 126 1.93 6.67 -12.46
CA TYR A 126 1.23 6.50 -11.19
C TYR A 126 2.24 6.16 -10.10
N ARG A 127 1.90 6.48 -8.85
CA ARG A 127 2.70 6.12 -7.69
C ARG A 127 2.11 4.91 -7.01
N GLU A 128 2.91 3.89 -6.81
CA GLU A 128 2.58 2.71 -6.03
C GLU A 128 3.28 2.80 -4.68
N GLY A 129 2.52 2.72 -3.60
CA GLY A 129 3.02 2.75 -2.24
C GLY A 129 2.86 1.39 -1.58
N THR A 130 3.96 0.78 -1.16
CA THR A 130 3.97 -0.47 -0.40
C THR A 130 4.36 -0.17 1.04
N ALA A 131 3.51 -0.58 1.97
CA ALA A 131 3.79 -0.52 3.40
C ALA A 131 4.07 -1.92 3.93
N THR A 132 5.13 -2.07 4.72
CA THR A 132 5.47 -3.30 5.45
C THR A 132 5.35 -3.03 6.94
N VAL A 133 4.80 -4.00 7.68
CA VAL A 133 4.69 -3.96 9.14
C VAL A 133 5.31 -5.24 9.66
N ASP A 134 6.45 -5.11 10.32
CA ASP A 134 7.17 -6.24 10.91
C ASP A 134 7.06 -6.17 12.44
N VAL A 135 6.83 -7.30 13.08
CA VAL A 135 6.85 -7.43 14.55
C VAL A 135 8.09 -8.21 14.96
N VAL A 136 8.89 -7.63 15.85
CA VAL A 136 10.18 -8.16 16.29
C VAL A 136 10.16 -8.39 17.80
N ASP A 137 10.54 -9.58 18.23
CA ASP A 137 10.79 -9.92 19.63
C ASP A 137 12.01 -9.14 20.13
N ALA A 138 11.85 -8.31 21.16
CA ALA A 138 12.90 -7.45 21.69
C ALA A 138 14.01 -8.23 22.44
N ALA A 139 13.69 -9.38 23.03
CA ALA A 139 14.64 -10.21 23.77
C ALA A 139 15.51 -11.04 22.83
N ARG A 140 14.92 -11.58 21.76
CA ARG A 140 15.61 -12.42 20.77
C ARG A 140 16.11 -11.65 19.55
N ASN A 141 15.68 -10.39 19.38
CA ASN A 141 15.92 -9.56 18.21
C ASN A 141 15.57 -10.28 16.89
N GLN A 142 14.42 -10.96 16.87
CA GLN A 142 13.96 -11.80 15.77
C GLN A 142 12.58 -11.36 15.28
N GLN A 143 12.39 -11.28 13.96
CA GLN A 143 11.07 -11.06 13.38
C GLN A 143 10.19 -12.29 13.61
N ILE A 144 9.02 -12.07 14.22
CA ILE A 144 8.04 -13.10 14.57
C ILE A 144 6.79 -13.03 13.69
N TRP A 145 6.54 -11.89 13.05
CA TRP A 145 5.43 -11.64 12.13
C TRP A 145 5.83 -10.58 11.10
#